data_AF-A0A8H3H4P7-F1
#
_entry.id   AF-A0A8H3H4P7-F1
#
_cell.length_a   1.000
_cell.length_b   1.000
_cell.length_c   1.000
_cell.angle_alpha   90.00
_cell.angle_beta   90.00
_cell.angle_gamma   90.00
#
_symmetry.space_group_name_H-M   'P 1'
#
loop_
_entity.id
_entity.type
_entity.pdbx_description
1 polymer ?
#
loop_
_entity_poly.entity_id
_entity_poly.type
_entity_poly.pdbx_seq_one_letter_code
_entity_poly.pdbx_strand_id
1 'polypeptide(L)'
;MPMLTAPHLGLEWYPNSVSHGLRSLAASGRTILPPDLYEALVDAAGRVYLHEARVNELQSRVPIGFPLHSDPYFIYSGYKDALSDLMNLIADPVNQWDDLRLKTCTGLSLLLHNMLVTLRARSMDNYRFYSSPEFINLIARFGVPACWA
;
A
#
# COMPACT_ATOMS: atom_id res chain seq x y z
N MET A 1 5.38 30.13 16.97
CA MET A 1 5.42 28.85 16.24
C MET A 1 4.07 28.66 15.59
N PRO A 2 3.93 28.69 14.26
CA PRO A 2 2.63 28.43 13.66
C PRO A 2 2.37 26.92 13.72
N MET A 3 1.24 26.54 14.32
CA MET A 3 0.69 25.21 14.22
C MET A 3 0.48 24.89 12.74
N LEU A 4 1.11 23.81 12.27
CA LEU A 4 0.77 23.16 11.00
C LEU A 4 -0.62 22.54 11.15
N THR A 5 -1.66 23.37 11.07
CA THR A 5 -3.00 22.89 10.72
C THR A 5 -2.90 22.42 9.27
N ALA A 6 -2.68 21.12 9.09
CA ALA A 6 -2.79 20.47 7.80
C ALA A 6 -4.14 20.85 7.18
N PRO A 7 -4.18 21.28 5.91
CA PRO A 7 -5.44 21.63 5.29
C PRO A 7 -6.27 20.35 5.19
N HIS A 8 -7.36 20.28 5.93
CA HIS A 8 -8.39 19.25 5.84
C HIS A 8 -9.22 19.34 4.52
N LEU A 9 -8.61 19.85 3.45
CA LEU A 9 -9.14 19.87 2.09
C LEU A 9 -8.62 18.62 1.35
N GLY A 10 -9.49 17.67 1.02
CA GLY A 10 -9.27 16.78 -0.13
C GLY A 10 -8.44 15.51 0.08
N LEU A 11 -8.76 14.70 1.10
CA LEU A 11 -8.27 13.30 1.18
C LEU A 11 -9.19 12.32 0.41
N GLU A 12 -9.86 12.74 -0.67
CA GLU A 12 -10.76 11.86 -1.44
C GLU A 12 -10.03 10.61 -2.00
N TRP A 13 -8.72 10.72 -2.22
CA TRP A 13 -7.88 9.60 -2.65
C TRP A 13 -7.57 8.60 -1.53
N TYR A 14 -7.56 9.04 -0.26
CA TYR A 14 -7.06 8.25 0.88
C TYR A 14 -7.93 7.02 1.22
N PRO A 15 -9.28 7.09 1.25
CA PRO A 15 -10.11 5.91 1.48
C PRO A 15 -9.84 4.76 0.49
N ASN A 16 -9.45 5.10 -0.74
CA ASN A 16 -9.14 4.17 -1.83
C ASN A 16 -7.62 3.93 -2.00
N SER A 17 -6.82 4.28 -1.00
CA SER A 17 -5.36 4.17 -1.06
C SER A 17 -4.86 2.83 -0.50
N VAL A 18 -3.65 2.42 -0.92
CA VAL A 18 -2.99 1.21 -0.40
C VAL A 18 -2.66 1.38 1.07
N SER A 19 -2.18 2.56 1.48
CA SER A 19 -1.86 2.81 2.88
C SER A 19 -3.08 2.64 3.79
N HIS A 20 -4.25 3.10 3.35
CA HIS A 20 -5.51 2.87 4.06
C HIS A 20 -5.91 1.40 4.09
N GLY A 21 -5.76 0.67 2.98
CA GLY A 21 -5.97 -0.78 2.91
C GLY A 21 -5.09 -1.55 3.90
N LEU A 22 -3.80 -1.25 3.93
CA LEU A 22 -2.83 -1.87 4.85
C LEU A 22 -3.14 -1.54 6.31
N ARG A 23 -3.56 -0.31 6.62
CA ARG A 23 -4.01 0.06 7.99
C ARG A 23 -5.26 -0.68 8.39
N SER A 24 -6.24 -0.79 7.49
CA SER A 24 -7.48 -1.53 7.73
C SER A 24 -7.19 -3.00 7.99
N LEU A 25 -6.26 -3.56 7.22
CA LEU A 25 -5.76 -4.92 7.40
C LEU A 25 -5.09 -5.05 8.78
N ALA A 26 -4.10 -4.22 9.12
CA ALA A 26 -3.44 -4.27 10.42
C ALA A 26 -4.45 -4.16 11.58
N ALA A 27 -5.45 -3.29 11.47
CA ALA A 27 -6.49 -3.11 12.48
C ALA A 27 -7.36 -4.36 12.66
N SER A 28 -7.79 -4.99 11.56
CA SER A 28 -8.61 -6.22 11.63
C SER A 28 -7.80 -7.46 12.04
N GLY A 29 -6.49 -7.44 11.84
CA GLY A 29 -5.57 -8.51 12.23
C GLY A 29 -4.94 -8.32 13.60
N ARG A 30 -5.25 -7.25 14.35
CA ARG A 30 -4.50 -6.86 15.57
C ARG A 30 -4.37 -7.96 16.63
N THR A 31 -5.37 -8.83 16.75
CA THR A 31 -5.39 -9.93 17.73
C THR A 31 -4.89 -11.26 17.17
N ILE A 32 -4.68 -11.34 15.85
CA ILE A 32 -4.31 -12.56 15.12
C ILE A 32 -2.85 -12.49 14.64
N LEU A 33 -2.42 -11.30 14.22
CA LEU A 33 -1.09 -11.05 13.70
C LEU A 33 -0.05 -11.11 14.83
N PRO A 34 1.09 -11.77 14.60
CA PRO A 34 2.25 -11.62 15.46
C PRO A 34 2.63 -10.15 15.64
N PRO A 35 3.14 -9.74 16.82
CA PRO A 35 3.53 -8.35 17.08
C PRO A 35 4.44 -7.78 15.99
N ASP A 36 5.49 -8.52 15.61
CA ASP A 36 6.47 -8.09 14.62
C ASP A 36 5.84 -7.89 13.23
N LEU A 37 4.91 -8.76 12.84
CA LEU A 37 4.20 -8.66 11.57
C LEU A 37 3.18 -7.52 11.57
N TYR A 38 2.50 -7.30 12.70
CA TYR A 38 1.61 -6.17 12.89
C TYR A 38 2.39 -4.85 12.79
N GLU A 39 3.52 -4.72 13.49
CA GLU A 39 4.36 -3.53 13.47
C GLU A 39 4.92 -3.27 12.06
N ALA A 40 5.44 -4.30 11.40
CA ALA A 40 5.92 -4.19 10.03
C ALA A 40 4.81 -3.77 9.04
N LEU A 41 3.59 -4.27 9.24
CA LEU A 41 2.44 -3.91 8.41
C LEU A 41 2.02 -2.44 8.63
N VAL A 42 2.04 -1.97 9.88
CA VAL A 42 1.75 -0.57 10.23
C VAL A 42 2.84 0.38 9.70
N ASP A 43 4.11 0.01 9.83
CA ASP A 43 5.23 0.81 9.31
C ASP A 43 5.18 0.89 7.77
N ALA A 44 4.99 -0.24 7.10
CA ALA A 44 4.80 -0.30 5.66
C ALA A 44 3.63 0.58 5.20
N ALA A 45 2.51 0.55 5.91
CA ALA A 45 1.37 1.43 5.62
C ALA A 45 1.74 2.92 5.76
N GLY A 46 2.55 3.29 6.75
CA GLY A 46 3.06 4.64 6.94
C GLY A 46 3.97 5.09 5.79
N ARG A 47 4.91 4.24 5.37
CA ARG A 47 5.81 4.53 4.24
C ARG A 47 5.05 4.66 2.92
N VAL A 48 4.08 3.78 2.69
CA VAL A 48 3.20 3.85 1.53
C VAL A 48 2.42 5.15 1.54
N TYR A 49 1.87 5.57 2.69
CA TYR A 49 1.15 6.84 2.79
C TYR A 49 2.00 8.05 2.36
N LEU A 50 3.27 8.10 2.79
CA LEU A 50 4.18 9.18 2.40
C LEU A 50 4.41 9.22 0.89
N HIS A 51 4.58 8.06 0.27
CA HIS A 51 4.72 7.95 -1.19
C HIS A 51 3.43 8.36 -1.91
N GLU A 52 2.28 7.88 -1.47
CA GLU A 52 0.97 8.22 -2.04
C GLU A 52 0.67 9.72 -1.90
N ALA A 53 0.97 10.32 -0.75
CA ALA A 53 0.82 11.75 -0.52
C ALA A 53 1.71 12.56 -1.49
N ARG A 54 2.96 12.14 -1.71
CA ARG A 54 3.88 12.76 -2.68
C ARG A 54 3.37 12.63 -4.11
N VAL A 55 2.87 11.46 -4.50
CA VAL A 55 2.27 11.23 -5.82
C VAL A 55 1.06 12.15 -6.03
N ASN A 56 0.15 12.21 -5.05
CA ASN A 56 -1.04 13.06 -5.12
C ASN A 56 -0.68 14.55 -5.20
N GLU A 57 0.32 15.00 -4.42
CA GLU A 57 0.83 16.36 -4.50
C GLU A 57 1.38 16.68 -5.90
N LEU A 58 2.20 15.80 -6.48
CA LEU A 58 2.72 15.98 -7.83
C LEU A 58 1.57 16.02 -8.86
N GLN A 59 0.55 15.17 -8.71
CA GLN A 59 -0.59 15.12 -9.63
C GLN A 59 -1.41 16.40 -9.62
N SER A 60 -1.51 17.06 -8.46
CA SER A 60 -2.20 18.35 -8.34
C SER A 60 -1.48 19.49 -9.08
N ARG A 61 -0.19 19.33 -9.38
CA ARG A 61 0.67 20.36 -10.01
C ARG A 61 0.92 20.10 -11.49
N VAL A 62 0.83 18.85 -11.94
CA VAL A 62 1.13 18.45 -13.32
C VAL A 62 -0.13 18.52 -14.18
N PRO A 63 -0.11 19.23 -15.33
CA PRO A 63 -1.25 19.29 -16.25
C PRO A 63 -1.61 17.92 -16.83
N ILE A 64 -2.87 17.77 -17.23
CA ILE A 64 -3.36 16.54 -17.85
C ILE A 64 -2.56 16.24 -19.14
N GLY A 65 -2.15 14.98 -19.31
CA GLY A 65 -1.39 14.53 -20.47
C GLY A 65 0.12 14.69 -20.36
N PHE A 66 0.63 15.22 -19.24
CA PHE A 66 2.06 15.29 -18.96
C PHE A 66 2.50 14.20 -17.99
N PRO A 67 3.74 13.70 -18.13
CA PRO A 67 4.27 12.70 -17.22
C PRO A 67 4.44 13.28 -15.81
N LEU A 68 4.05 12.52 -14.80
CA LEU A 68 4.15 12.92 -13.39
C LEU A 68 5.60 13.08 -12.94
N HIS A 69 6.48 12.22 -13.46
CA HIS A 69 7.90 12.17 -13.15
C HIS A 69 8.68 11.77 -14.41
N SER A 70 9.97 12.11 -14.48
CA SER A 70 10.85 11.72 -15.59
C SER A 70 11.12 10.21 -15.65
N ASP A 71 10.99 9.54 -14.50
CA ASP A 71 11.05 8.09 -14.38
C ASP A 71 9.65 7.47 -14.49
N PRO A 72 9.37 6.65 -15.53
CA PRO A 72 8.08 5.98 -15.72
C PRO A 72 7.78 4.92 -14.64
N TYR A 73 8.78 4.52 -13.86
CA TYR A 73 8.63 3.58 -12.75
C TYR A 73 8.56 4.27 -11.39
N PHE A 74 8.63 5.61 -11.31
CA PHE A 74 8.66 6.36 -10.05
C PHE A 74 7.61 5.88 -9.03
N ILE A 75 6.37 5.70 -9.50
CA ILE A 75 5.27 5.24 -8.65
C ILE A 75 5.51 3.81 -8.18
N TYR A 76 5.76 2.90 -9.11
CA TYR A 76 6.01 1.49 -8.80
C TYR A 76 7.19 1.33 -7.84
N SER A 77 8.31 1.99 -8.11
CA SER A 77 9.52 1.93 -7.30
C SER A 77 9.25 2.41 -5.87
N GLY A 78 8.55 3.53 -5.69
CA GLY A 78 8.24 4.01 -4.34
C GLY A 78 7.31 3.08 -3.55
N TYR A 79 6.35 2.41 -4.20
CA TYR A 79 5.56 1.36 -3.54
C TYR A 79 6.39 0.13 -3.19
N LYS A 80 7.25 -0.33 -4.12
CA LYS A 80 8.14 -1.46 -3.91
C LYS A 80 9.08 -1.20 -2.73
N ASP A 81 9.68 -0.01 -2.68
CA ASP A 81 10.60 0.37 -1.61
C ASP A 81 9.87 0.47 -0.28
N ALA A 82 8.68 1.09 -0.25
CA ALA A 82 7.86 1.21 0.96
C ALA A 82 7.39 -0.14 1.54
N LEU A 83 7.24 -1.16 0.70
CA LEU A 83 6.79 -2.50 1.08
C LEU A 83 7.91 -3.51 1.28
N SER A 84 9.14 -3.15 0.91
CA SER A 84 10.28 -4.07 0.86
C SER A 84 10.54 -4.77 2.19
N ASP A 85 10.58 -4.03 3.30
CA ASP A 85 10.83 -4.57 4.63
C ASP A 85 9.76 -5.58 5.05
N LEU A 86 8.47 -5.27 4.81
CA LEU A 86 7.36 -6.18 5.08
C LEU A 86 7.45 -7.45 4.22
N MET A 87 7.75 -7.30 2.93
CA MET A 87 7.92 -8.45 2.03
C MET A 87 9.10 -9.33 2.44
N ASN A 88 10.22 -8.73 2.83
CA ASN A 88 11.40 -9.44 3.30
C ASN A 88 11.10 -10.21 4.59
N LEU A 89 10.41 -9.59 5.54
CA LEU A 89 9.98 -10.25 6.78
C LEU A 89 9.11 -11.48 6.50
N ILE A 90 8.13 -11.35 5.60
CA ILE A 90 7.23 -12.44 5.23
C ILE A 90 7.98 -13.57 4.53
N ALA A 91 8.94 -13.24 3.67
CA ALA A 91 9.69 -14.20 2.86
C ALA A 91 10.89 -14.83 3.58
N ASP A 92 11.27 -14.33 4.76
CA ASP A 92 12.45 -14.82 5.49
C ASP A 92 12.23 -16.25 5.98
N PRO A 93 13.03 -17.23 5.50
CA PRO A 93 12.91 -18.63 5.90
C PRO A 93 13.34 -18.87 7.37
N VAL A 94 14.02 -17.91 8.00
CA VAL A 94 14.38 -17.98 9.43
C VAL A 94 13.15 -17.77 10.31
N ASN A 95 12.12 -17.10 9.80
CA ASN A 95 10.87 -16.92 10.53
C ASN A 95 10.08 -18.23 10.53
N GLN A 96 10.15 -18.96 11.65
CA GLN A 96 9.36 -20.17 11.87
C GLN A 96 7.90 -19.79 12.16
N TRP A 97 7.16 -19.57 11.09
CA TRP A 97 5.72 -19.32 11.16
C TRP A 97 4.99 -20.62 11.54
N ASP A 98 4.11 -20.56 12.54
CA ASP A 98 3.11 -21.62 12.75
C ASP A 98 2.13 -21.69 11.55
N ASP A 99 1.33 -22.76 11.46
CA ASP A 99 0.43 -23.00 10.32
C ASP A 99 -0.55 -21.84 10.05
N LEU A 100 -1.00 -21.14 11.09
CA LEU A 100 -1.92 -20.00 10.96
C LEU A 100 -1.20 -18.76 10.43
N ARG A 101 0.00 -18.49 10.97
CA ARG A 101 0.88 -17.42 10.52
C ARG A 101 1.32 -17.64 9.09
N LEU A 102 1.68 -18.87 8.72
CA LEU A 102 2.11 -19.22 7.36
C LEU A 102 1.00 -18.93 6.35
N LYS A 103 -0.24 -19.31 6.65
CA LYS A 103 -1.41 -18.98 5.80
C LYS A 103 -1.61 -17.47 5.67
N THR A 104 -1.48 -16.74 6.77
CA THR A 104 -1.64 -15.28 6.80
C THR A 104 -0.53 -14.58 6.00
N CYS A 105 0.73 -14.94 6.24
CA CYS A 105 1.91 -14.48 5.51
C CYS A 105 1.81 -14.79 4.01
N THR A 106 1.37 -16.00 3.64
CA THR A 106 1.18 -16.39 2.24
C THR A 106 0.09 -15.54 1.56
N GLY A 107 -1.05 -15.35 2.23
CA GLY A 107 -2.13 -14.50 1.72
C GLY A 107 -1.70 -13.05 1.54
N LEU A 108 -1.00 -12.51 2.54
CA LEU A 108 -0.45 -11.15 2.50
C LEU A 108 0.59 -11.00 1.39
N SER A 109 1.51 -11.95 1.24
CA SER A 109 2.53 -11.94 0.19
C SER A 109 1.91 -11.93 -1.21
N LEU A 110 0.94 -12.82 -1.46
CA LEU A 110 0.24 -12.89 -2.75
C LEU A 110 -0.47 -11.57 -3.06
N LEU A 111 -1.10 -10.98 -2.05
CA LEU A 111 -1.84 -9.74 -2.19
C LEU A 111 -0.92 -8.55 -2.49
N LEU A 112 0.18 -8.39 -1.75
CA LEU A 112 1.20 -7.37 -2.01
C LEU A 112 1.84 -7.53 -3.39
N HIS A 113 2.13 -8.77 -3.79
CA HIS A 113 2.72 -9.04 -5.11
C HIS A 113 1.77 -8.68 -6.25
N ASN A 114 0.50 -9.08 -6.17
CA ASN A 114 -0.53 -8.73 -7.16
C ASN A 114 -0.68 -7.21 -7.27
N MET A 115 -0.69 -6.50 -6.14
CA MET A 115 -0.73 -5.04 -6.12
C MET A 115 0.46 -4.43 -6.86
N LEU A 116 1.69 -4.87 -6.58
CA LEU A 116 2.90 -4.37 -7.23
C LEU A 116 2.90 -4.66 -8.74
N VAL A 117 2.40 -5.82 -9.16
CA VAL A 117 2.23 -6.15 -10.59
C VAL A 117 1.24 -5.21 -11.26
N THR A 118 0.09 -4.95 -10.63
CA THR A 118 -0.90 -3.99 -11.14
C THR A 118 -0.32 -2.58 -11.23
N LEU A 119 0.39 -2.12 -10.19
CA LEU A 119 1.03 -0.80 -10.19
C LEU A 119 2.09 -0.68 -11.27
N ARG A 120 2.88 -1.72 -11.52
CA ARG A 120 3.89 -1.74 -12.58
C ARG A 120 3.27 -1.65 -13.98
N ALA A 121 2.17 -2.37 -14.21
CA ALA A 121 1.46 -2.31 -15.49
C ALA A 121 0.85 -0.91 -15.72
N ARG A 122 0.29 -0.31 -14.66
CA ARG A 122 -0.44 0.96 -14.73
C ARG A 122 0.43 2.20 -14.63
N SER A 123 1.65 2.12 -14.10
CA SER A 123 2.56 3.27 -14.03
C SER A 123 2.92 3.82 -15.41
N MET A 124 2.74 3.02 -16.47
CA MET A 124 2.94 3.42 -17.86
C MET A 124 1.72 4.14 -18.49
N ASP A 125 0.51 4.04 -17.90
CA ASP A 125 -0.77 4.45 -18.51
C ASP A 125 -1.29 5.83 -18.01
N ASN A 126 -0.42 6.78 -17.69
CA ASN A 126 -0.76 8.15 -17.22
C ASN A 126 -1.16 8.33 -15.74
N TYR A 127 -0.61 7.52 -14.82
CA TYR A 127 -0.52 7.80 -13.38
C TYR A 127 -1.83 7.96 -12.58
N ARG A 128 -3.03 8.02 -13.21
CA ARG A 128 -4.33 8.22 -12.53
C ARG A 128 -5.01 6.93 -12.07
N PHE A 129 -4.25 5.99 -11.50
CA PHE A 129 -4.76 4.66 -11.12
C PHE A 129 -5.60 4.66 -9.84
N TYR A 130 -5.54 5.68 -8.98
CA TYR A 130 -6.40 5.75 -7.78
C TYR A 130 -7.90 5.78 -8.10
N SER A 131 -8.28 6.15 -9.33
CA SER A 131 -9.67 6.13 -9.81
C SER A 131 -10.00 4.92 -10.69
N SER A 132 -9.03 4.02 -10.94
CA SER A 132 -9.26 2.82 -11.75
C SER A 132 -10.10 1.82 -10.95
N PRO A 133 -11.23 1.33 -11.50
CA PRO A 133 -12.05 0.30 -10.85
C PRO A 133 -11.26 -0.96 -10.49
N GLU A 134 -10.28 -1.35 -11.31
CA GLU A 134 -9.41 -2.49 -11.05
C GLU A 134 -8.52 -2.26 -9.83
N PHE A 135 -7.96 -1.06 -9.70
CA PHE A 135 -7.18 -0.68 -8.53
C PHE A 135 -8.06 -0.61 -7.28
N ILE A 136 -9.22 0.04 -7.36
CA ILE A 136 -10.19 0.12 -6.25
C ILE A 136 -10.65 -1.28 -5.83
N ASN A 137 -10.95 -2.18 -6.77
CA ASN A 137 -11.31 -3.57 -6.47
C ASN A 137 -10.14 -4.34 -5.83
N LEU A 138 -8.91 -4.06 -6.25
CA LEU A 138 -7.72 -4.64 -5.63
C LEU A 138 -7.50 -4.12 -4.20
N ILE A 139 -7.72 -2.82 -3.95
CA ILE A 139 -7.73 -2.22 -2.60
C ILE A 139 -8.87 -2.80 -1.75
N ALA A 140 -10.06 -2.97 -2.30
CA ALA A 140 -11.19 -3.57 -1.60
C ALA A 140 -10.90 -5.02 -1.16
N ARG A 141 -10.04 -5.74 -1.90
CA ARG A 141 -9.53 -7.07 -1.51
C ARG A 141 -8.52 -7.05 -0.37
N PHE A 142 -7.99 -5.89 0.04
CA PHE A 142 -7.30 -5.75 1.33
C PHE A 142 -8.28 -5.79 2.51
N GLY A 143 -9.59 -5.68 2.26
CA GLY A 143 -10.61 -5.97 3.26
C GLY A 143 -10.48 -7.40 3.76
N VAL A 144 -10.55 -7.57 5.09
CA VAL A 144 -10.43 -8.80 5.90
C VAL A 144 -10.24 -10.08 5.07
N PRO A 145 -9.01 -10.62 5.00
CA PRO A 145 -8.74 -11.90 4.37
C PRO A 145 -9.71 -12.97 4.88
N ALA A 146 -10.24 -13.81 3.99
CA ALA A 146 -11.15 -14.90 4.37
C ALA A 146 -10.54 -15.88 5.39
N CYS A 147 -9.22 -15.86 5.58
CA CYS A 147 -8.51 -16.62 6.61
C CYS A 147 -8.55 -15.98 8.01
N TRP A 148 -9.20 -14.83 8.19
CA TRP A 148 -9.42 -14.18 9.49
C TRP A 148 -10.84 -14.41 10.04
N ALA A 149 -11.67 -15.15 9.29
CA ALA A 149 -13.02 -15.57 9.68
C ALA A 149 -13.01 -16.97 10.32
#